data_AF-A0A533R9Y6-F1
#
_entry.id   AF-A0A533R9Y6-F1
#
_cell.length_a   1.000
_cell.length_b   1.000
_cell.length_c   1.000
_cell.angle_alpha   90.00
_cell.angle_beta   90.00
_cell.angle_gamma   90.00
#
_symmetry.space_group_name_H-M   'P 1'
#
loop_
_entity.id
_entity.type
_entity.pdbx_description
1 polymer ?
#
loop_
_entity_poly.entity_id
_entity_poly.type
_entity_poly.pdbx_seq_one_letter_code
_entity_poly.pdbx_strand_id
1 'polypeptide(L)'
;MADGREIRAVIDTETVRGLLLINGGGAVALLAFLPWVLQKPELTGLARAIIWSVFTFQAGLVFAVVHNRFRRLCSMEYARKPENRKKCTLFGRELKEPCVCHWSTGFMWASIVAFLLAGIIVLVAGLSIVGTETKVSTGASSQPTTQGYIMPPNNSQKRTE
;
A
#
# COMPACT_ATOMS: atom_id res chain seq x y z
N MET A 1 -38.05 -7.13 -19.47
CA MET A 1 -37.28 -5.89 -19.70
C MET A 1 -36.25 -5.84 -18.59
N ALA A 2 -34.95 -5.94 -18.91
CA ALA A 2 -33.89 -5.86 -17.89
C ALA A 2 -33.99 -4.49 -17.22
N ASP A 3 -34.46 -4.50 -15.97
CA ASP A 3 -34.70 -3.30 -15.18
C ASP A 3 -33.35 -2.57 -15.06
N GLY A 4 -33.29 -1.24 -15.19
CA GLY A 4 -32.01 -0.48 -15.20
C GLY A 4 -31.11 -0.71 -13.96
N ARG A 5 -31.66 -1.37 -12.93
CA ARG A 5 -30.96 -1.91 -11.76
C ARG A 5 -30.04 -3.09 -12.06
N GLU A 6 -30.41 -4.02 -12.93
CA GLU A 6 -29.57 -5.17 -13.30
C GLU A 6 -28.33 -4.70 -14.05
N ILE A 7 -28.50 -3.75 -14.98
CA ILE A 7 -27.39 -3.18 -15.76
C ILE A 7 -26.39 -2.47 -14.85
N ARG A 8 -26.86 -1.67 -13.87
CA ARG A 8 -25.98 -1.02 -12.89
C ARG A 8 -25.27 -2.00 -11.96
N ALA A 9 -25.92 -3.08 -11.57
CA ALA A 9 -25.30 -4.11 -10.72
C ALA A 9 -24.20 -4.89 -11.47
N VAL A 10 -24.36 -5.12 -12.78
CA VAL A 10 -23.34 -5.75 -13.62
C VAL A 10 -22.12 -4.83 -13.77
N ILE A 11 -22.33 -3.54 -14.03
CA ILE A 11 -21.23 -2.56 -14.11
C ILE A 11 -20.45 -2.47 -12.79
N ASP A 12 -21.14 -2.50 -11.65
CA ASP A 12 -20.48 -2.51 -10.34
C ASP A 12 -19.67 -3.79 -10.08
N THR A 13 -20.15 -4.91 -10.60
CA THR A 13 -19.44 -6.19 -10.47
C THR A 13 -18.18 -6.19 -11.33
N GLU A 14 -18.25 -5.68 -12.56
CA GLU A 14 -17.10 -5.58 -13.46
C GLU A 14 -16.08 -4.52 -12.99
N THR A 15 -16.53 -3.38 -12.45
CA THR A 15 -15.63 -2.38 -11.86
C THR A 15 -14.93 -2.91 -10.60
N VAL A 16 -15.61 -3.67 -9.75
CA VAL A 16 -14.97 -4.37 -8.61
C VAL A 16 -13.96 -5.40 -9.09
N ARG A 17 -14.27 -6.18 -10.12
CA ARG A 17 -13.33 -7.13 -10.74
C ARG A 17 -12.10 -6.41 -11.26
N GLY A 18 -12.27 -5.32 -12.02
CA GLY A 18 -11.16 -4.50 -12.53
C GLY A 18 -10.32 -3.90 -11.40
N LEU A 19 -10.96 -3.39 -10.34
CA LEU A 19 -10.25 -2.87 -9.15
C LEU A 19 -9.44 -3.96 -8.46
N LEU A 20 -10.01 -5.16 -8.29
CA LEU A 20 -9.30 -6.29 -7.70
C LEU A 20 -8.17 -6.81 -8.59
N LEU A 21 -8.32 -6.73 -9.91
CA LEU A 21 -7.30 -7.18 -10.87
C LEU A 21 -6.10 -6.23 -10.91
N ILE A 22 -6.35 -4.91 -10.96
CA ILE A 22 -5.30 -3.89 -10.95
C ILE A 22 -4.57 -3.88 -9.60
N ASN A 23 -5.33 -3.88 -8.50
CA ASN A 23 -4.75 -3.84 -7.15
C ASN A 23 -4.13 -5.18 -6.75
N GLY A 24 -4.69 -6.31 -7.21
CA GLY A 24 -4.12 -7.64 -7.07
C GLY A 24 -2.79 -7.76 -7.81
N GLY A 25 -2.70 -7.23 -9.04
CA GLY A 25 -1.44 -7.18 -9.79
C GLY A 25 -0.35 -6.36 -9.09
N GLY A 26 -0.71 -5.20 -8.53
CA GLY A 26 0.23 -4.38 -7.76
C GLY A 26 0.71 -5.05 -6.46
N ALA A 27 -0.20 -5.68 -5.72
CA ALA A 27 0.16 -6.42 -4.50
C ALA A 27 1.05 -7.65 -4.81
N VAL A 28 0.74 -8.38 -5.89
CA VAL A 28 1.56 -9.51 -6.35
C VAL A 28 2.93 -9.05 -6.81
N ALA A 29 3.03 -7.91 -7.51
CA ALA A 29 4.33 -7.35 -7.90
C ALA A 29 5.19 -7.02 -6.67
N LEU A 30 4.62 -6.32 -5.67
CA LEU A 30 5.35 -6.01 -4.42
C LEU A 30 5.78 -7.27 -3.66
N LEU A 31 4.92 -8.29 -3.61
CA LEU A 31 5.23 -9.59 -3.00
C LEU A 31 6.30 -10.36 -3.79
N ALA A 32 6.32 -10.25 -5.11
CA ALA A 32 7.33 -10.87 -5.96
C ALA A 32 8.72 -10.23 -5.79
N PHE A 33 8.77 -8.93 -5.47
CA PHE A 33 10.03 -8.24 -5.14
C PHE A 33 10.50 -8.48 -3.70
N LEU A 34 9.61 -8.97 -2.82
CA LEU A 34 9.90 -9.14 -1.40
C LEU A 34 11.08 -10.10 -1.12
N PRO A 35 11.22 -11.28 -1.77
CA PRO A 35 12.37 -12.18 -1.55
C PRO A 35 13.71 -11.55 -1.87
N TRP A 36 13.77 -10.70 -2.91
CA TRP A 36 14.98 -9.99 -3.30
C TRP A 36 15.39 -8.94 -2.27
N VAL A 37 14.41 -8.24 -1.68
CA VAL A 37 14.64 -7.26 -0.61
C VAL A 37 15.08 -7.92 0.70
N LEU A 38 14.51 -9.09 1.04
CA LEU A 38 14.85 -9.82 2.27
C LEU A 38 16.27 -10.39 2.30
N GLN A 39 16.88 -10.62 1.14
CA GLN A 39 18.27 -11.13 1.06
C GLN A 39 19.31 -10.09 1.47
N LYS A 40 18.93 -8.80 1.54
CA LYS A 40 19.84 -7.72 1.92
C LYS A 40 19.47 -7.17 3.31
N PRO A 41 20.30 -7.39 4.35
CA PRO A 41 20.00 -6.94 5.71
C PRO A 41 19.88 -5.41 5.84
N GLU A 42 20.50 -4.66 4.92
CA GLU A 42 20.42 -3.19 4.87
C GLU A 42 19.03 -2.67 4.46
N LEU A 43 18.17 -3.51 3.86
CA LEU A 43 16.82 -3.13 3.44
C LEU A 43 15.70 -3.64 4.37
N THR A 44 16.04 -4.09 5.58
CA THR A 44 15.05 -4.54 6.58
C THR A 44 13.98 -3.48 6.89
N GLY A 45 14.35 -2.19 6.88
CA GLY A 45 13.42 -1.07 7.01
C GLY A 45 12.40 -0.99 5.86
N LEU A 46 12.84 -1.26 4.62
CA LEU A 46 11.97 -1.31 3.44
C LEU A 46 10.98 -2.47 3.53
N ALA A 47 11.46 -3.66 3.91
CA ALA A 47 10.62 -4.85 4.01
C ALA A 47 9.48 -4.63 5.01
N ARG A 48 9.77 -4.03 6.17
CA ARG A 48 8.75 -3.68 7.18
C ARG A 48 7.73 -2.67 6.62
N ALA A 49 8.20 -1.65 5.91
CA ALA A 49 7.33 -0.65 5.28
C ALA A 49 6.42 -1.26 4.20
N ILE A 50 6.95 -2.18 3.38
CA ILE A 50 6.18 -2.92 2.37
C ILE A 50 5.08 -3.76 3.04
N ILE A 51 5.38 -4.50 4.12
CA ILE A 51 4.38 -5.32 4.83
C ILE A 51 3.25 -4.44 5.38
N TRP A 52 3.59 -3.31 6.00
CA TRP A 52 2.57 -2.37 6.50
C TRP A 52 1.75 -1.75 5.37
N SER A 53 2.39 -1.35 4.27
CA SER A 53 1.71 -0.83 3.10
C SER A 53 0.74 -1.84 2.51
N VAL A 54 1.15 -3.11 2.36
CA VAL A 54 0.29 -4.20 1.88
C VAL A 54 -0.91 -4.38 2.82
N PHE A 55 -0.71 -4.36 4.14
CA PHE A 55 -1.81 -4.47 5.10
C PHE A 55 -2.80 -3.30 4.99
N THR A 56 -2.30 -2.07 4.93
CA THR A 56 -3.12 -0.85 4.76
C THR A 56 -3.86 -0.87 3.42
N PHE A 57 -3.21 -1.35 2.36
CA PHE A 57 -3.79 -1.50 1.04
C PHE A 57 -4.94 -2.52 1.03
N GLN A 58 -4.76 -3.66 1.70
CA GLN A 58 -5.82 -4.66 1.88
C GLN A 58 -7.00 -4.10 2.67
N ALA A 59 -6.74 -3.35 3.74
CA ALA A 59 -7.80 -2.66 4.49
C ALA A 59 -8.56 -1.66 3.58
N GLY A 60 -7.85 -0.89 2.76
CA GLY A 60 -8.44 0.01 1.76
C GLY A 60 -9.35 -0.72 0.76
N LEU A 61 -8.93 -1.90 0.27
CA LEU A 61 -9.75 -2.74 -0.60
C LEU A 61 -11.01 -3.25 0.09
N VAL A 62 -10.91 -3.71 1.34
CA VAL A 62 -12.09 -4.13 2.11
C VAL A 62 -13.07 -2.97 2.26
N PHE A 63 -12.59 -1.77 2.61
CA PHE A 63 -13.45 -0.58 2.68
C PHE A 63 -14.07 -0.21 1.33
N ALA A 64 -13.34 -0.35 0.21
CA ALA A 64 -13.88 -0.12 -1.12
C ALA A 64 -15.01 -1.12 -1.49
N VAL A 65 -14.85 -2.40 -1.15
CA VAL A 65 -15.89 -3.43 -1.36
C VAL A 65 -17.11 -3.13 -0.49
N VAL A 66 -16.90 -2.78 0.77
CA VAL A 66 -17.97 -2.40 1.71
C VAL A 66 -18.70 -1.14 1.22
N HIS A 67 -17.97 -0.13 0.74
CA HIS A 67 -18.54 1.07 0.11
C HIS A 67 -19.47 0.69 -1.05
N ASN A 68 -19.02 -0.17 -1.97
CA ASN A 68 -19.80 -0.60 -3.13
C ASN A 68 -21.06 -1.37 -2.71
N ARG A 69 -20.97 -2.21 -1.66
CA ARG A 69 -22.14 -2.89 -1.10
C ARG A 69 -23.14 -1.90 -0.51
N PHE A 70 -22.68 -0.91 0.25
CA PHE A 70 -23.56 0.11 0.83
C PHE A 70 -24.15 1.05 -0.23
N ARG A 71 -23.41 1.34 -1.30
CA ARG A 71 -23.91 2.11 -2.44
C ARG A 71 -25.14 1.44 -3.06
N ARG A 72 -25.10 0.12 -3.22
CA ARG A 72 -26.24 -0.68 -3.71
C ARG A 72 -27.42 -0.68 -2.75
N LEU A 73 -27.18 -0.83 -1.45
CA LEU A 73 -28.24 -0.74 -0.44
C LEU A 73 -28.90 0.65 -0.42
N CYS A 74 -28.10 1.71 -0.55
CA CYS A 74 -28.65 3.05 -0.60
C CYS A 74 -29.54 3.26 -1.85
N SER A 75 -29.15 2.74 -3.00
CA SER A 75 -30.00 2.77 -4.20
C SER A 75 -31.36 2.09 -3.99
N MET A 76 -31.43 1.02 -3.18
CA MET A 76 -32.70 0.36 -2.85
C MET A 76 -33.56 1.21 -1.92
N GLU A 77 -32.94 1.92 -0.98
CA GLU A 77 -33.67 2.81 -0.07
C GLU A 77 -34.24 4.04 -0.78
N TYR A 78 -33.51 4.59 -1.77
CA TYR A 78 -34.04 5.65 -2.63
C TYR A 78 -35.19 5.17 -3.53
N ALA A 79 -35.21 3.89 -3.92
CA ALA A 79 -36.31 3.31 -4.69
C ALA A 79 -37.60 3.08 -3.86
N ARG A 80 -37.52 3.14 -2.52
CA ARG A 80 -38.71 3.09 -1.65
C ARG A 80 -39.47 4.41 -1.68
N LYS A 81 -40.80 4.32 -1.48
CA LYS A 81 -41.69 5.47 -1.31
C LYS A 81 -41.12 6.42 -0.24
N PRO A 82 -41.19 7.74 -0.44
CA PRO A 82 -40.63 8.73 0.48
C PRO A 82 -41.16 8.60 1.91
N GLU A 83 -42.40 8.13 2.05
CA GLU A 83 -43.10 7.85 3.31
C GLU A 83 -42.42 6.77 4.17
N ASN A 84 -41.73 5.80 3.54
CA ASN A 84 -41.10 4.66 4.22
C ASN A 84 -39.58 4.82 4.35
N ARG A 85 -39.01 5.96 3.95
CA ARG A 85 -37.55 6.18 4.02
C ARG A 85 -37.13 6.40 5.46
N LYS A 86 -36.23 5.56 5.96
CA LYS A 86 -35.65 5.74 7.29
C LYS A 86 -34.72 6.96 7.28
N LYS A 87 -35.16 8.06 7.90
CA LYS A 87 -34.31 9.23 8.15
C LYS A 87 -33.22 8.89 9.15
N CYS A 88 -32.02 9.40 8.94
CA CYS A 88 -30.92 9.22 9.88
C CYS A 88 -30.91 10.35 10.91
N THR A 89 -30.86 10.03 12.19
CA THR A 89 -30.51 10.99 13.24
C THR A 89 -29.08 10.70 13.70
N LEU A 90 -28.14 11.56 13.32
CA LEU A 90 -26.76 11.50 13.82
C LEU A 90 -26.56 12.68 14.77
N PHE A 91 -26.13 12.42 16.01
CA PHE A 91 -25.90 13.46 17.03
C PHE A 91 -27.12 14.41 17.25
N GLY A 92 -28.34 13.86 17.24
CA GLY A 92 -29.56 14.63 17.51
C GLY A 92 -30.01 15.56 16.37
N ARG A 93 -29.33 15.57 15.22
CA ARG A 93 -29.78 16.27 14.01
C ARG A 93 -30.34 15.27 13.00
N GLU A 94 -31.54 15.54 12.48
CA GLU A 94 -32.09 14.78 11.34
C GLU A 94 -31.30 15.12 10.09
N LEU A 95 -30.61 14.13 9.52
CA LEU A 95 -30.01 14.26 8.20
C LEU A 95 -31.07 14.03 7.12
N LYS A 96 -30.95 14.80 6.04
CA LYS A 96 -31.80 14.71 4.85
C LYS A 96 -31.60 13.39 4.08
N GLU A 97 -30.51 12.68 4.36
CA GLU A 97 -30.10 11.45 3.66
C GLU A 97 -30.23 10.21 4.57
N PRO A 98 -30.53 9.03 4.01
CA PRO A 98 -30.59 7.79 4.77
C PRO A 98 -29.20 7.41 5.31
N CYS A 99 -29.14 6.85 6.53
CA CYS A 99 -27.88 6.53 7.21
C CYS A 99 -26.93 5.71 6.32
N VAL A 100 -27.48 4.78 5.56
CA VAL A 100 -26.73 3.86 4.70
C VAL A 100 -25.93 4.60 3.63
N CYS A 101 -26.48 5.69 3.07
CA CYS A 101 -25.75 6.53 2.11
C CYS A 101 -24.61 7.30 2.78
N HIS A 102 -24.85 7.84 3.97
CA HIS A 102 -23.83 8.61 4.68
C HIS A 102 -22.63 7.73 5.08
N TRP A 103 -22.90 6.53 5.59
CA TRP A 103 -21.86 5.54 5.88
C TRP A 103 -21.12 5.09 4.61
N SER A 104 -21.83 4.92 3.48
CA SER A 104 -21.19 4.64 2.19
C SER A 104 -20.16 5.71 1.83
N THR A 105 -20.52 6.99 1.93
CA THR A 105 -19.60 8.11 1.69
C THR A 105 -18.39 8.07 2.63
N GLY A 106 -18.60 7.75 3.91
CA GLY A 106 -17.51 7.56 4.89
C GLY A 106 -16.53 6.47 4.46
N PHE A 107 -17.02 5.30 4.05
CA PHE A 107 -16.18 4.20 3.55
C PHE A 107 -15.44 4.54 2.24
N MET A 108 -16.03 5.38 1.39
CA MET A 108 -15.38 5.89 0.17
C MET A 108 -14.13 6.69 0.53
N TRP A 109 -14.25 7.65 1.45
CA TRP A 109 -13.12 8.47 1.87
C TRP A 109 -12.08 7.64 2.63
N ALA A 110 -12.53 6.71 3.48
CA ALA A 110 -11.64 5.82 4.21
C ALA A 110 -10.76 4.96 3.26
N SER A 111 -11.32 4.42 2.18
CA SER A 111 -10.54 3.64 1.21
C SER A 111 -9.54 4.50 0.43
N ILE A 112 -9.95 5.70 0.00
CA ILE A 112 -9.05 6.66 -0.69
C ILE A 112 -7.86 7.03 0.20
N VAL A 113 -8.13 7.40 1.46
CA VAL A 113 -7.09 7.76 2.43
C VAL A 113 -6.17 6.58 2.70
N ALA A 114 -6.70 5.36 2.85
CA ALA A 114 -5.90 4.16 3.05
C ALA A 114 -4.97 3.89 1.87
N PHE A 115 -5.43 4.03 0.62
CA PHE A 115 -4.58 3.85 -0.55
C PHE A 115 -3.46 4.90 -0.66
N LEU A 116 -3.79 6.16 -0.38
CA LEU A 116 -2.78 7.23 -0.36
C LEU A 116 -1.73 6.99 0.73
N LEU A 117 -2.16 6.62 1.94
CA LEU A 117 -1.25 6.31 3.05
C LEU A 117 -0.34 5.12 2.72
N ALA A 118 -0.89 4.04 2.14
CA ALA A 118 -0.12 2.88 1.72
C ALA A 118 0.97 3.27 0.70
N GLY A 119 0.64 4.13 -0.27
CA GLY A 119 1.59 4.67 -1.24
C GLY A 119 2.67 5.55 -0.61
N ILE A 120 2.28 6.47 0.29
CA ILE A 120 3.20 7.37 0.98
C ILE A 120 4.21 6.60 1.84
N ILE A 121 3.76 5.54 2.55
CA ILE A 121 4.64 4.71 3.39
C ILE A 121 5.77 4.09 2.55
N VAL A 122 5.44 3.51 1.40
CA VAL A 122 6.44 2.89 0.51
C VAL A 122 7.35 3.95 -0.10
N LEU A 123 6.80 5.08 -0.52
CA LEU A 123 7.56 6.18 -1.11
C LEU A 123 8.59 6.75 -0.12
N VAL A 124 8.17 7.06 1.11
CA VAL A 124 9.06 7.59 2.16
C VAL A 124 10.14 6.57 2.53
N ALA A 125 9.78 5.29 2.65
CA ALA A 125 10.75 4.23 2.94
C ALA A 125 11.78 4.07 1.80
N GLY A 126 11.32 4.10 0.55
CA GLY A 126 12.20 4.05 -0.63
C GLY A 126 13.14 5.25 -0.72
N LEU A 127 12.62 6.47 -0.52
CA LEU A 127 13.42 7.69 -0.52
C LEU A 127 14.44 7.73 0.63
N SER A 128 14.09 7.16 1.79
CA SER A 128 15.01 7.09 2.94
C SER A 128 16.24 6.26 2.61
N ILE A 129 16.10 5.20 1.83
CA ILE A 129 17.21 4.31 1.42
C ILE A 129 18.09 4.99 0.38
N VAL A 130 17.48 5.63 -0.62
CA VAL A 130 18.20 6.40 -1.65
C VAL A 130 18.99 7.55 -1.01
N GLY A 131 18.40 8.24 -0.03
CA GLY A 131 19.07 9.33 0.70
C GLY A 131 20.23 8.88 1.57
N THR A 132 20.22 7.64 2.10
CA THR A 132 21.38 7.07 2.80
C THR A 132 22.55 6.83 1.87
N GLU A 133 22.32 6.33 0.65
CA GLU A 133 23.39 6.14 -0.35
C GLU A 133 24.08 7.47 -0.69
N THR A 134 23.30 8.56 -0.81
CA THR A 134 23.85 9.89 -1.13
C THR A 134 24.70 10.47 0.02
N LYS A 135 24.31 10.22 1.28
CA LYS A 135 25.07 10.69 2.44
C LYS A 135 26.34 9.89 2.68
N VAL A 136 26.34 8.59 2.37
CA VAL A 136 27.54 7.73 2.49
C VAL A 136 28.56 8.09 1.41
N SER A 137 28.14 8.38 0.17
CA SER A 137 29.07 8.82 -0.88
C SER A 137 29.66 10.22 -0.67
N THR A 138 29.02 11.09 0.12
CA THR A 138 29.54 12.44 0.42
C THR A 138 30.46 12.46 1.66
N GLY A 139 30.52 11.36 2.43
CA GLY A 139 31.40 11.21 3.59
C GLY A 139 32.73 10.48 3.32
N ALA A 140 32.93 9.95 2.11
CA ALA A 140 34.15 9.22 1.72
C ALA A 140 35.08 10.09 0.85
N SER A 141 35.51 11.24 1.36
CA SER A 141 36.63 11.98 0.77
C SER A 141 37.47 12.65 1.86
N SER A 142 38.25 11.84 2.57
CA SER A 142 39.52 12.26 3.17
C SER A 142 40.27 11.05 3.74
N GLN A 143 41.15 10.45 2.94
CA GLN A 143 42.58 10.35 3.27
C GLN A 143 43.37 9.64 2.15
N PRO A 144 44.38 10.31 1.55
CA PRO A 144 45.51 9.63 0.94
C PRO A 144 46.55 9.37 2.03
N THR A 145 46.93 8.12 2.26
CA THR A 145 48.16 7.83 3.03
C THR A 145 49.01 6.82 2.27
N THR A 146 49.98 7.35 1.55
CA THR A 146 51.17 6.66 1.07
C THR A 146 52.10 6.43 2.26
N GLN A 147 52.37 5.18 2.62
CA GLN A 147 53.51 4.69 3.43
C GLN A 147 53.28 3.19 3.68
N GLY A 148 54.16 2.24 3.44
CA GLY A 148 55.52 2.18 2.92
C GLY A 148 55.85 0.68 2.83
N TYR A 149 56.67 0.31 1.85
CA TYR A 149 57.21 -1.03 1.67
C TYR A 149 57.97 -1.49 2.92
N ILE A 150 57.62 -2.65 3.49
CA ILE A 150 58.57 -3.54 4.20
C ILE A 150 58.19 -4.99 3.89
N MET A 151 58.91 -5.62 2.95
CA MET A 151 59.13 -7.08 2.95
C MET A 151 60.08 -7.42 4.09
N PRO A 152 59.93 -8.59 4.75
CA PRO A 152 60.95 -9.65 4.60
C PRO A 152 60.37 -11.07 4.84
N PRO A 153 61.20 -12.13 4.91
CA PRO A 153 62.06 -12.63 3.85
C PRO A 153 61.67 -14.07 3.45
N ASN A 154 62.06 -14.41 2.21
CA ASN A 154 62.13 -15.75 1.67
C ASN A 154 63.11 -16.62 2.50
N ASN A 155 62.64 -17.74 3.05
CA ASN A 155 63.51 -18.76 3.64
C ASN A 155 63.41 -20.05 2.83
N SER A 156 64.25 -20.13 1.79
CA SER A 156 64.57 -21.35 1.07
C SER A 156 65.83 -21.98 1.69
N GLN A 157 65.77 -23.29 1.96
CA GLN A 157 66.92 -24.22 2.03
C GLN A 157 67.99 -24.05 3.13
N LYS A 158 68.07 -25.03 4.05
CA LYS A 158 69.16 -26.06 4.14
C LYS A 158 69.21 -26.79 5.51
N ARG A 159 69.00 -28.10 5.50
CA ARG A 159 69.73 -29.16 6.26
C ARG A 159 69.16 -30.52 5.84
N THR A 160 69.80 -31.32 4.98
CA THR A 160 70.86 -32.32 5.30
C THR A 160 70.73 -32.89 6.71
N GLU A 161 70.18 -34.09 6.81
CA GLU A 161 70.90 -35.37 6.96
C GLU A 161 70.10 -36.50 6.29
#